data_AF-A0A519BVC4-F1
#
_entry.id   AF-A0A519BVC4-F1
#
_cell.length_a   1.000
_cell.length_b   1.000
_cell.length_c   1.000
_cell.angle_alpha   90.00
_cell.angle_beta   90.00
_cell.angle_gamma   90.00
#
_symmetry.space_group_name_H-M   'P 1'
#
loop_
_entity.id
_entity.type
_entity.pdbx_description
1 polymer ?
#
loop_
_entity_poly.entity_id
_entity_poly.type
_entity_poly.pdbx_seq_one_letter_code
_entity_poly.pdbx_strand_id
1 'polypeptide(L)'
;MINYLKSYFERIKATKQVSKDNGINWLIPFFNSFLITVILSFQLSNGIWFMLETWQSGQIYEPFYMQYLWQIPYVTIILTIITFTIQDKLILFFIKLNAFTNKQILKAISKADMFLWRRYGKENMITNAIWKVQMKYMNRSKREKKAISFAFVACLGLYYCVTFIY
;
A
#
# COMPACT_ATOMS: atom_id res chain seq x y z
N MET A 1 14.46 17.46 19.33
CA MET A 1 13.31 16.54 19.13
C MET A 1 12.12 17.21 18.45
N ILE A 2 11.62 18.35 18.97
CA ILE A 2 10.47 19.10 18.39
C ILE A 2 10.69 19.52 16.92
N ASN A 3 11.89 20.03 16.58
CA ASN A 3 12.21 20.43 15.21
C ASN A 3 12.23 19.26 14.21
N TYR A 4 12.63 18.05 14.66
CA TYR A 4 12.65 16.86 13.81
C TYR A 4 11.24 16.40 13.45
N LEU A 5 10.34 16.34 14.44
CA LEU A 5 8.93 15.99 14.23
C LEU A 5 8.24 17.02 13.33
N LYS A 6 8.49 18.32 13.56
CA LYS A 6 7.95 19.39 12.72
C LYS A 6 8.40 19.24 11.26
N SER A 7 9.70 19.02 11.03
CA SER A 7 10.25 18.78 9.69
C SER A 7 9.68 17.51 9.04
N TYR A 8 9.47 16.44 9.81
CA TYR A 8 8.84 15.21 9.31
C TYR A 8 7.39 15.44 8.85
N PHE A 9 6.58 16.12 9.67
CA PHE A 9 5.20 16.45 9.29
C PHE A 9 5.14 17.39 8.09
N GLU A 10 6.09 18.32 7.96
CA GLU A 10 6.22 19.18 6.78
C GLU A 10 6.54 18.37 5.51
N ARG A 11 7.47 17.40 5.59
CA ARG A 11 7.76 16.48 4.47
C ARG A 11 6.53 15.68 4.05
N ILE A 12 5.78 15.12 5.01
CA ILE A 12 4.52 14.41 4.71
C ILE A 12 3.50 15.35 4.09
N LYS A 13 3.35 16.57 4.61
CA LYS A 13 2.42 17.56 4.05
C LYS A 13 2.79 17.94 2.62
N ALA A 14 4.08 18.04 2.30
CA ALA A 14 4.56 18.28 0.95
C ALA A 14 4.14 17.17 -0.04
N THR A 15 4.08 15.91 0.40
CA THR A 15 3.60 14.81 -0.45
C THR A 15 2.14 14.96 -0.90
N LYS A 16 1.31 15.70 -0.14
CA LYS A 16 -0.07 16.02 -0.56
C LYS A 16 -0.10 16.90 -1.79
N GLN A 17 0.84 17.85 -1.90
CA GLN A 17 0.94 18.71 -3.07
C GLN A 17 1.37 17.90 -4.30
N VAL A 18 2.41 17.08 -4.16
CA VAL A 18 2.89 16.19 -5.24
C VAL A 18 1.78 15.25 -5.72
N SER A 19 0.93 14.75 -4.83
CA SER A 19 -0.21 13.92 -5.20
C SER A 19 -1.25 14.67 -6.03
N LYS A 20 -1.52 15.94 -5.70
CA LYS A 20 -2.42 16.80 -6.48
C LYS A 20 -1.85 17.06 -7.87
N ASP A 21 -0.56 17.36 -7.96
CA ASP A 21 0.12 17.66 -9.22
C ASP A 21 0.10 16.44 -10.17
N ASN A 22 0.07 15.21 -9.62
CA ASN A 22 -0.04 13.97 -10.40
C ASN A 22 -1.49 13.48 -10.61
N GLY A 23 -2.50 14.23 -10.15
CA GLY A 23 -3.92 13.88 -10.31
C GLY A 23 -4.36 12.63 -9.52
N ILE A 24 -3.65 12.28 -8.44
CA ILE A 24 -3.90 11.07 -7.65
C ILE A 24 -4.46 11.46 -6.28
N ASN A 25 -5.43 10.68 -5.79
CA ASN A 25 -5.90 10.81 -4.42
C ASN A 25 -4.82 10.39 -3.44
N TRP A 26 -4.30 11.33 -2.64
CA TRP A 26 -3.19 11.14 -1.69
C TRP A 26 -3.41 10.02 -0.67
N LEU A 27 -4.67 9.74 -0.30
CA LEU A 27 -4.99 8.68 0.66
C LEU A 27 -4.55 7.31 0.16
N ILE A 28 -4.67 7.03 -1.14
CA ILE A 28 -4.33 5.73 -1.74
C ILE A 28 -2.82 5.41 -1.59
N PRO A 29 -1.88 6.24 -2.10
CA PRO A 29 -0.45 5.99 -1.93
C PRO A 29 -0.02 6.07 -0.47
N PHE A 30 -0.66 6.89 0.36
CA PHE A 30 -0.42 6.90 1.80
C PHE A 30 -0.75 5.55 2.45
N PHE A 31 -1.96 5.03 2.24
CA PHE A 31 -2.35 3.73 2.78
C PHE A 31 -1.49 2.60 2.23
N ASN A 32 -1.18 2.59 0.92
CA ASN A 32 -0.30 1.58 0.34
C ASN A 32 1.11 1.61 0.94
N SER A 33 1.67 2.81 1.13
CA SER A 33 2.99 2.97 1.77
C SER A 33 2.98 2.49 3.23
N PHE A 34 1.90 2.77 3.96
CA PHE A 34 1.76 2.34 5.35
C PHE A 34 1.59 0.82 5.45
N LEU A 35 0.75 0.21 4.62
CA LEU A 35 0.52 -1.23 4.60
C LEU A 35 1.82 -1.99 4.26
N ILE A 36 2.57 -1.53 3.27
CA ILE A 36 3.89 -2.08 2.94
C ILE A 36 4.86 -1.93 4.10
N THR A 37 4.83 -0.79 4.80
CA THR A 37 5.67 -0.56 5.98
C THR A 37 5.34 -1.55 7.10
N VAL A 38 4.07 -1.87 7.34
CA VAL A 38 3.66 -2.92 8.29
C VAL A 38 4.19 -4.28 7.87
N ILE A 39 4.02 -4.68 6.61
CA ILE A 39 4.49 -5.97 6.09
C ILE A 39 6.01 -6.08 6.18
N LEU A 40 6.74 -5.05 5.76
CA LEU A 40 8.21 -5.02 5.85
C LEU A 40 8.69 -5.13 7.29
N SER A 41 8.01 -4.46 8.22
CA SER A 41 8.36 -4.52 9.64
C SER A 41 8.16 -5.92 10.21
N PHE A 42 7.10 -6.61 9.81
CA PHE A 42 6.86 -8.00 10.19
C PHE A 42 7.94 -8.93 9.63
N GLN A 43 8.27 -8.81 8.34
CA GLN A 43 9.30 -9.67 7.71
C GLN A 43 10.70 -9.44 8.29
N LEU A 44 11.07 -8.18 8.52
CA LEU A 44 12.35 -7.86 9.18
C LEU A 44 12.38 -8.37 10.62
N SER A 45 11.26 -8.29 11.34
CA SER A 45 11.17 -8.90 12.68
C SER A 45 11.39 -10.40 12.60
N ASN A 46 10.71 -11.12 11.70
CA ASN A 46 10.93 -12.57 11.55
C ASN A 46 12.40 -12.90 11.27
N GLY A 47 13.07 -12.08 10.45
CA GLY A 47 14.51 -12.21 10.21
C GLY A 47 15.37 -12.05 11.47
N ILE A 48 15.04 -11.08 12.33
CA ILE A 48 15.71 -10.91 13.62
C ILE A 48 15.47 -12.10 14.53
N TRP A 49 14.24 -12.59 14.63
CA TRP A 49 13.89 -13.75 15.46
C TRP A 49 14.65 -15.00 15.01
N PHE A 50 14.73 -15.25 13.71
CA PHE A 50 15.51 -16.35 13.15
C PHE A 50 17.02 -16.22 13.45
N MET A 51 17.59 -15.01 13.32
CA MET A 51 18.99 -14.77 13.69
C MET A 51 19.23 -15.00 15.19
N LEU A 52 18.26 -14.61 16.03
CA LEU A 52 18.33 -14.75 17.47
C LEU A 52 18.28 -16.22 17.91
N GLU A 53 17.43 -17.01 17.26
CA GLU A 53 17.36 -18.47 17.41
C GLU A 53 18.65 -19.16 16.95
N THR A 54 19.18 -18.77 15.79
CA THR A 54 20.46 -19.28 15.26
C THR A 54 21.63 -18.95 16.19
N TRP A 55 21.62 -17.76 16.79
CA TRP A 55 22.64 -17.38 17.77
C TRP A 55 22.51 -18.22 19.04
N GLN A 56 21.31 -18.34 19.61
CA GLN A 56 21.09 -19.13 20.82
C GLN A 56 21.48 -20.60 20.64
N SER A 57 21.08 -21.21 19.52
CA SER A 57 21.40 -22.62 19.19
C SER A 57 22.90 -22.87 18.97
N GLY A 58 23.68 -21.82 18.65
CA GLY A 58 25.13 -21.89 18.55
C GLY A 58 25.87 -21.85 19.89
N GLN A 59 25.16 -21.66 21.02
CA GLN A 59 25.74 -21.56 22.35
C GLN A 59 25.43 -22.80 23.20
N ILE A 60 26.42 -23.23 24.00
CA ILE A 60 26.33 -24.45 24.83
C ILE A 60 25.43 -24.22 26.07
N TYR A 61 25.26 -22.97 26.49
CA TYR A 61 24.42 -22.55 27.61
C TYR A 61 23.59 -21.33 27.21
N GLU A 62 22.40 -21.17 27.79
CA GLU A 62 21.57 -19.99 27.60
C GLU A 62 22.11 -18.83 28.46
N PRO A 63 22.57 -17.72 27.85
CA PRO A 63 23.02 -16.57 28.62
C PRO A 63 21.85 -15.84 29.29
N PHE A 64 22.09 -15.26 30.47
CA PHE A 64 21.07 -14.51 31.22
C PHE A 64 20.43 -13.35 30.43
N TYR A 65 21.18 -12.74 29.49
CA TYR A 65 20.69 -11.63 28.69
C TYR A 65 19.69 -12.08 27.60
N MET A 66 19.67 -13.37 27.25
CA MET A 66 18.89 -13.88 26.13
C MET A 66 17.39 -13.80 26.41
N GLN A 67 16.99 -14.03 27.67
CA GLN A 67 15.60 -13.88 28.12
C GLN A 67 15.06 -12.46 27.90
N TYR A 68 15.90 -11.43 28.08
CA TYR A 68 15.50 -10.05 27.83
C TYR A 68 15.40 -9.75 26.33
N LEU A 69 16.28 -10.31 25.51
CA LEU A 69 16.25 -10.11 24.06
C LEU A 69 15.01 -10.73 23.40
N TRP A 70 14.50 -11.86 23.90
CA TRP A 70 13.26 -12.47 23.41
C TRP A 70 12.00 -11.66 23.71
N GLN A 71 12.01 -10.83 24.75
CA GLN A 71 10.86 -10.01 25.15
C GLN A 71 10.73 -8.70 24.35
N ILE A 72 11.72 -8.38 23.50
CA ILE A 72 11.73 -7.14 22.75
C ILE A 72 10.66 -7.19 21.63
N PRO A 73 9.76 -6.20 21.54
CA PRO A 73 8.77 -6.13 20.47
C PRO A 73 9.41 -5.61 19.16
N TYR A 74 10.24 -6.43 18.53
CA TYR A 74 11.01 -6.08 17.33
C TYR A 74 10.15 -5.52 16.20
N VAL A 75 8.96 -6.11 15.95
CA VAL A 75 8.01 -5.61 14.94
C VAL A 75 7.69 -4.12 15.17
N THR A 76 7.32 -3.75 16.40
CA THR A 76 6.89 -2.39 16.76
C THR A 76 8.06 -1.40 16.67
N ILE A 77 9.25 -1.81 17.08
CA ILE A 77 10.46 -0.99 17.02
C ILE A 77 10.83 -0.70 15.56
N ILE A 78 10.90 -1.74 14.72
CA ILE A 78 11.20 -1.60 13.30
C ILE A 78 10.14 -0.73 12.61
N LEU A 79 8.86 -0.98 12.90
CA LEU A 79 7.75 -0.19 12.36
C LEU A 79 7.90 1.29 12.67
N THR A 80 8.23 1.60 13.93
CA THR A 80 8.41 2.98 14.39
C THR A 80 9.59 3.63 13.66
N ILE A 81 10.71 2.91 13.53
CA ILE A 81 11.90 3.41 12.82
C ILE A 81 11.57 3.71 11.36
N ILE A 82 10.97 2.76 10.62
CA ILE A 82 10.66 2.94 9.20
C ILE A 82 9.66 4.10 9.02
N THR A 83 8.64 4.15 9.87
CA THR A 83 7.63 5.21 9.82
C THR A 83 8.25 6.59 9.98
N PHE A 84 9.13 6.80 10.97
CA PHE A 84 9.71 8.13 11.21
C PHE A 84 10.89 8.50 10.29
N THR A 85 11.46 7.55 9.56
CA THR A 85 12.68 7.78 8.75
C THR A 85 12.44 7.78 7.25
N ILE A 86 11.60 6.88 6.73
CA ILE A 86 11.52 6.58 5.29
C ILE A 86 10.08 6.70 4.74
N GLN A 87 9.07 6.83 5.60
CA GLN A 87 7.66 6.88 5.20
C GLN A 87 7.35 7.94 4.13
N ASP A 88 7.93 9.15 4.24
CA ASP A 88 7.72 10.22 3.25
C ASP A 88 8.24 9.82 1.86
N LYS A 89 9.38 9.14 1.79
CA LYS A 89 9.95 8.64 0.54
C LYS A 89 9.11 7.51 -0.04
N LEU A 90 8.56 6.62 0.79
CA LEU A 90 7.64 5.57 0.35
C LEU A 90 6.36 6.15 -0.22
N ILE A 91 5.76 7.15 0.44
CA ILE A 91 4.57 7.84 -0.08
C ILE A 91 4.86 8.43 -1.46
N LEU A 92 5.99 9.12 -1.62
CA LEU A 92 6.40 9.70 -2.91
C LEU A 92 6.61 8.63 -3.99
N PHE A 93 7.24 7.52 -3.63
CA PHE A 93 7.40 6.37 -4.54
C PHE A 93 6.03 5.85 -5.01
N PHE A 94 5.09 5.63 -4.09
CA PHE A 94 3.75 5.16 -4.44
C PHE A 94 2.93 6.18 -5.25
N ILE A 95 3.11 7.48 -5.04
CA ILE A 95 2.50 8.51 -5.90
C ILE A 95 3.00 8.34 -7.33
N LYS A 96 4.31 8.25 -7.54
CA LYS A 96 4.91 8.07 -8.87
C LYS A 96 4.50 6.74 -9.51
N LEU A 97 4.49 5.66 -8.73
CA LEU A 97 4.09 4.33 -9.19
C LEU A 97 2.63 4.34 -9.65
N ASN A 98 1.71 4.91 -8.87
CA ASN A 98 0.31 5.04 -9.25
C ASN A 98 0.14 5.90 -10.52
N ALA A 99 0.88 7.01 -10.65
CA ALA A 99 0.84 7.84 -11.85
C ALA A 99 1.30 7.07 -13.09
N PHE A 100 2.39 6.32 -12.95
CA PHE A 100 2.93 5.47 -13.99
C PHE A 100 1.94 4.37 -14.38
N THR A 101 1.39 3.63 -13.41
CA THR A 101 0.42 2.56 -13.63
C THR A 101 -0.82 3.08 -14.36
N ASN A 102 -1.37 4.22 -13.93
CA ASN A 102 -2.51 4.85 -14.61
C ASN A 102 -2.20 5.14 -16.09
N LYS A 103 -1.01 5.70 -16.37
CA LYS A 103 -0.57 5.96 -17.76
C LYS A 103 -0.46 4.68 -18.58
N GLN A 104 0.02 3.59 -17.99
CA GLN A 104 0.13 2.31 -18.69
C GLN A 104 -1.23 1.64 -18.91
N ILE A 105 -2.13 1.70 -17.93
CA ILE A 105 -3.51 1.20 -18.07
C ILE A 105 -4.21 1.92 -19.23
N LEU A 106 -4.11 3.24 -19.30
CA LEU A 106 -4.72 4.01 -20.40
C LEU A 106 -4.15 3.62 -21.77
N LYS A 107 -2.83 3.43 -21.87
CA LYS A 107 -2.20 2.94 -23.10
C LYS A 107 -2.60 1.51 -23.45
N ALA A 108 -2.80 0.65 -22.45
CA ALA A 108 -3.25 -0.72 -22.65
C ALA A 108 -4.69 -0.75 -23.15
N ILE A 109 -5.59 0.05 -22.55
CA ILE A 109 -6.96 0.22 -23.01
C ILE A 109 -6.99 0.74 -24.45
N SER A 110 -6.21 1.78 -24.78
CA SER A 110 -6.19 2.34 -26.14
C SER A 110 -5.66 1.34 -27.17
N LYS A 111 -4.63 0.55 -26.82
CA LYS A 111 -4.13 -0.53 -27.69
C LYS A 111 -5.15 -1.64 -27.87
N ALA A 112 -5.85 -2.02 -26.80
CA ALA A 112 -6.87 -3.06 -26.84
C ALA A 112 -8.08 -2.62 -27.67
N ASP A 113 -8.52 -1.36 -27.54
CA ASP A 113 -9.55 -0.77 -28.40
C ASP A 113 -9.11 -0.73 -29.86
N MET A 114 -7.87 -0.33 -30.15
CA MET A 114 -7.33 -0.36 -31.53
C MET A 114 -7.26 -1.79 -32.09
N PHE A 115 -6.88 -2.76 -31.26
CA PHE A 115 -6.85 -4.17 -31.65
C PHE A 115 -8.25 -4.72 -31.97
N LEU A 116 -9.24 -4.41 -31.12
CA LEU A 116 -10.63 -4.79 -31.35
C LEU A 116 -11.22 -4.09 -32.58
N TRP A 117 -10.88 -2.83 -32.81
CA TRP A 117 -11.28 -2.10 -34.00
C TRP A 117 -10.75 -2.77 -35.27
N ARG A 118 -9.46 -3.15 -35.31
CA ARG A 118 -8.89 -3.86 -36.47
C ARG A 118 -9.55 -5.21 -36.75
N ARG A 119 -10.08 -5.88 -35.72
CA ARG A 119 -10.65 -7.23 -35.84
C ARG A 119 -12.16 -7.24 -36.09
N TYR A 120 -12.90 -6.26 -35.56
CA TYR A 120 -14.37 -6.24 -35.58
C TYR A 120 -14.98 -4.96 -36.15
N GLY A 121 -14.16 -3.97 -36.55
CA GLY A 121 -14.62 -2.68 -37.07
C GLY A 121 -15.36 -1.79 -36.06
N LYS A 122 -15.45 -2.20 -34.79
CA LYS A 122 -16.14 -1.46 -33.73
C LYS A 122 -15.17 -0.56 -32.98
N GLU A 123 -15.42 0.75 -33.00
CA GLU A 123 -14.62 1.73 -32.28
C GLU A 123 -14.92 1.74 -30.77
N ASN A 124 -13.88 1.91 -29.95
CA ASN A 124 -13.96 2.21 -28.52
C ASN A 124 -14.83 1.27 -27.69
N MET A 125 -14.81 -0.03 -27.99
CA MET A 125 -15.69 -1.01 -27.34
C MET A 125 -15.38 -1.19 -25.83
N ILE A 126 -14.09 -1.29 -25.46
CA ILE A 126 -13.67 -1.43 -24.07
C ILE A 126 -13.90 -0.12 -23.33
N THR A 127 -13.50 1.01 -23.93
CA THR A 127 -13.74 2.33 -23.34
C THR A 127 -15.24 2.58 -23.07
N ASN A 128 -16.13 2.21 -24.00
CA ASN A 128 -17.58 2.34 -23.80
C ASN A 128 -18.12 1.40 -22.70
N ALA A 129 -17.58 0.19 -22.59
CA ALA A 129 -17.97 -0.73 -21.52
C ALA A 129 -17.57 -0.18 -20.15
N ILE A 130 -16.33 0.30 -20.01
CA ILE A 130 -15.83 0.96 -18.80
C ILE A 130 -16.71 2.17 -18.47
N TRP A 131 -17.01 3.00 -19.47
CA TRP A 131 -17.84 4.19 -19.29
C TRP A 131 -19.26 3.86 -18.79
N LYS A 132 -19.91 2.84 -19.34
CA LYS A 132 -21.23 2.40 -18.89
C LYS A 132 -21.22 1.96 -17.43
N VAL A 133 -20.18 1.22 -17.02
CA VAL A 133 -20.01 0.80 -15.62
C VAL A 133 -19.77 2.02 -14.72
N GLN A 134 -18.90 2.94 -15.14
CA GLN A 134 -18.59 4.15 -14.41
C GLN A 134 -19.83 5.04 -14.23
N MET A 135 -20.60 5.28 -15.29
CA MET A 135 -21.84 6.06 -15.25
C MET A 135 -22.88 5.43 -14.33
N LYS A 136 -23.05 4.10 -14.38
CA LYS A 136 -23.95 3.38 -13.48
C LYS A 136 -23.54 3.54 -12.01
N TYR A 137 -22.24 3.59 -11.73
CA TYR A 137 -21.75 3.87 -10.38
C TYR A 137 -21.92 5.34 -9.99
N MET A 138 -21.59 6.27 -10.89
CA MET A 138 -21.69 7.72 -10.65
C MET A 138 -23.14 8.20 -10.45
N ASN A 139 -24.12 7.57 -11.09
CA ASN A 139 -25.53 7.91 -10.93
C ASN A 139 -26.15 7.38 -9.62
N ARG A 140 -25.44 6.59 -8.83
CA ARG A 140 -25.93 6.11 -7.52
C ARG A 140 -25.85 7.18 -6.44
N SER A 141 -26.75 7.06 -5.46
CA SER A 141 -26.82 7.93 -4.30
C SER A 141 -25.53 7.88 -3.46
N LYS A 142 -25.23 8.97 -2.73
CA LYS A 142 -24.03 9.02 -1.85
C LYS A 142 -24.04 7.93 -0.78
N ARG A 143 -25.22 7.51 -0.29
CA ARG A 143 -25.37 6.41 0.69
C ARG A 143 -25.03 5.06 0.08
N GLU A 144 -25.53 4.77 -1.12
CA GLU A 144 -25.20 3.52 -1.82
C GLU A 144 -23.72 3.41 -2.17
N LYS A 145 -23.10 4.50 -2.65
CA LYS A 145 -21.65 4.51 -2.95
C LYS A 145 -20.82 4.20 -1.71
N LYS A 146 -21.20 4.76 -0.56
CA LYS A 146 -20.54 4.46 0.73
C LYS A 146 -20.76 3.01 1.16
N ALA A 147 -21.97 2.49 1.04
CA ALA A 147 -22.28 1.09 1.38
C ALA A 147 -21.51 0.10 0.50
N ILE A 148 -21.46 0.35 -0.81
CA ILE A 148 -20.68 -0.49 -1.76
C ILE A 148 -19.19 -0.42 -1.45
N SER A 149 -18.66 0.78 -1.19
CA SER A 149 -17.23 0.93 -0.84
C SER A 149 -16.90 0.25 0.48
N PHE A 150 -17.78 0.36 1.49
CA PHE A 150 -17.60 -0.30 2.77
C PHE A 150 -17.69 -1.83 2.64
N ALA A 151 -18.67 -2.35 1.90
CA ALA A 151 -18.80 -3.78 1.61
C ALA A 151 -17.57 -4.32 0.87
N PHE A 152 -17.04 -3.57 -0.09
CA PHE A 152 -15.82 -3.94 -0.81
C PHE A 152 -14.60 -3.99 0.11
N VAL A 153 -14.41 -2.98 0.96
CA VAL A 153 -13.32 -2.95 1.94
C VAL A 153 -13.46 -4.05 2.99
N ALA A 154 -14.68 -4.30 3.48
CA ALA A 154 -14.96 -5.37 4.43
C ALA A 154 -14.70 -6.75 3.82
N CYS A 155 -15.09 -6.98 2.57
CA CYS A 155 -14.85 -8.23 1.86
C CYS A 155 -13.35 -8.47 1.62
N LEU A 156 -12.60 -7.43 1.24
CA LEU A 156 -11.13 -7.50 1.16
C LEU A 156 -10.49 -7.77 2.51
N GLY A 157 -10.94 -7.07 3.56
CA GLY A 157 -10.44 -7.29 4.93
C GLY A 157 -10.67 -8.72 5.39
N LEU A 158 -11.86 -9.27 5.15
CA LEU A 158 -12.18 -10.67 5.45
C LEU A 158 -11.32 -11.64 4.63
N TYR A 159 -11.12 -11.38 3.34
CA TYR A 159 -10.25 -12.20 2.50
C TYR A 159 -8.82 -12.27 3.04
N TYR A 160 -8.22 -11.12 3.37
CA TYR A 160 -6.87 -11.08 3.94
C TYR A 160 -6.80 -11.73 5.32
N CYS A 161 -7.82 -11.57 6.18
CA CYS A 161 -7.87 -12.28 7.45
C CYS A 161 -7.91 -13.80 7.26
N VAL A 162 -8.72 -14.30 6.32
CA VAL A 162 -8.82 -15.74 6.04
C VAL A 162 -7.51 -16.30 5.48
N THR A 163 -6.85 -15.58 4.57
CA THR A 163 -5.54 -15.99 4.01
C THR A 163 -4.37 -15.82 4.97
N PHE A 164 -4.53 -15.08 6.08
CA PHE A 164 -3.51 -14.99 7.12
C PHE A 164 -3.70 -16.06 8.22
N ILE A 165 -4.90 -16.64 8.30
CA ILE A 165 -5.26 -17.72 9.25
C ILE A 165 -4.97 -19.11 8.65
N TYR A 166 -4.99 -19.25 7.31
CA TYR A 166 -4.61 -20.46 6.57
C TYR A 166 -3.20 -20.33 5.99
#